data_AF-A0A7M5WXE7-F1
#
_entry.id   AF-A0A7M5WXE7-F1
#
_cell.length_a   1.000
_cell.length_b   1.000
_cell.length_c   1.000
_cell.angle_alpha   90.00
_cell.angle_beta   90.00
_cell.angle_gamma   90.00
#
_symmetry.space_group_name_H-M   'P 1'
#
loop_
_entity.id
_entity.type
_entity.pdbx_description
1 polymer ?
#
loop_
_entity_poly.entity_id
_entity_poly.type
_entity_poly.pdbx_seq_one_letter_code
_entity_poly.pdbx_strand_id
1 'polypeptide(L)'
;MVTVLQLFTVGKPSFAETGYELVYPERIHKHRSKRDLSTKQKEGDHDEFVSYRIPSIDKEIDLDLKKRKSHLTSGNVKIITHDEKGVHQVEELSPEDCHYVGQIRDVEDSHAFISTCHGLTGTLDDGENRYDIVPHDDEGQHRFTRVNDHLDEIYKSLQMSSFAESKVDDASKIRKRRSTYNGNVPGLRTFDLINVEPQYIPYLKTNKTRYVELLVSVGKGVTEIYGNNQSLILERMLNALGQVDLSYQAINIRLVLTALEIQTKDRFQRSSNGGGGLSNYATYVINTIKKLDFYKDISFDHGMFMSKTG
;
A
#
# COMPACT_ATOMS: atom_id res chain seq x y z
N MET A 1 -7.44 -18.33 17.23
CA MET A 1 -7.10 -17.02 16.61
C MET A 1 -6.27 -17.35 15.39
N VAL A 2 -6.82 -17.20 14.19
CA VAL A 2 -6.11 -17.50 12.94
C VAL A 2 -5.26 -16.27 12.62
N THR A 3 -3.99 -16.29 13.02
CA THR A 3 -3.01 -15.30 12.55
C THR A 3 -2.71 -15.67 11.10
N VAL A 4 -3.36 -14.98 10.17
CA VAL A 4 -2.90 -14.98 8.78
C VAL A 4 -1.54 -14.26 8.79
N LEU A 5 -0.58 -14.78 8.04
CA LEU A 5 0.72 -14.13 7.84
C LEU A 5 0.87 -13.91 6.34
N GLN A 6 1.33 -12.74 5.95
CA GLN A 6 1.63 -12.42 4.56
C GLN A 6 3.10 -12.03 4.42
N LEU A 7 3.72 -12.61 3.38
CA LEU A 7 5.06 -12.25 2.91
C LEU A 7 4.90 -11.36 1.69
N PHE A 8 5.47 -10.16 1.77
CA PHE A 8 5.61 -9.29 0.61
C PHE A 8 7.09 -9.14 0.31
N THR A 9 7.43 -9.25 -0.97
CA THR A 9 8.77 -9.00 -1.44
C THR A 9 8.83 -7.59 -2.01
N VAL A 10 9.57 -6.72 -1.34
CA VAL A 10 10.02 -5.43 -1.86
C VAL A 10 11.17 -5.73 -2.81
N GLY A 11 10.94 -5.58 -4.12
CA GLY A 11 12.04 -5.61 -5.08
C GLY A 11 13.06 -4.50 -4.79
N LYS A 12 14.20 -4.52 -5.47
CA LYS A 12 14.83 -3.23 -5.83
C LYS A 12 13.75 -2.34 -6.47
N PRO A 13 13.92 -1.02 -6.62
CA PRO A 13 13.31 -0.34 -7.77
C PRO A 13 13.94 -0.93 -9.05
N SER A 14 13.63 -2.19 -9.33
CA SER A 14 13.78 -2.87 -10.59
C SER A 14 12.37 -2.96 -11.18
N PHE A 15 11.68 -1.81 -11.21
CA PHE A 15 10.86 -1.53 -12.38
C PHE A 15 11.88 -1.12 -13.43
N ALA A 16 11.96 -1.90 -14.50
CA ALA A 16 12.92 -1.74 -15.57
C ALA A 16 13.06 -0.26 -15.98
N GLU A 17 14.27 0.16 -16.38
CA GLU A 17 14.56 1.44 -17.04
C GLU A 17 13.80 1.64 -18.38
N THR A 18 12.83 0.78 -18.70
CA THR A 18 12.03 0.81 -19.90
C THR A 18 10.58 0.49 -19.53
N GLY A 19 9.68 1.46 -19.69
CA GLY A 19 8.25 1.23 -19.49
C GLY A 19 7.49 2.25 -18.65
N TYR A 20 8.15 3.33 -18.22
CA TYR A 20 7.50 4.47 -17.59
C TYR A 20 7.60 5.70 -18.48
N GLU A 21 6.62 6.58 -18.36
CA GLU A 21 6.64 7.91 -18.91
C GLU A 21 7.15 8.92 -17.86
N LEU A 22 7.92 9.91 -18.29
CA LEU A 22 8.28 11.04 -17.44
C LEU A 22 7.23 12.14 -17.60
N VAL A 23 6.48 12.39 -16.53
CA VAL A 23 5.41 13.39 -16.49
C VAL A 23 5.76 14.51 -15.50
N TYR A 24 5.14 15.67 -15.71
CA TYR A 24 5.22 16.79 -14.78
C TYR A 24 3.81 17.14 -14.31
N PRO A 25 3.35 16.57 -13.19
CA PRO A 25 2.05 16.90 -12.66
C PRO A 25 1.91 18.39 -12.37
N GLU A 26 0.69 18.90 -12.49
CA GLU A 26 0.35 20.27 -12.16
C GLU A 26 -0.71 20.30 -11.06
N ARG A 27 -0.50 21.13 -10.04
CA ARG A 27 -1.52 21.38 -9.03
C ARG A 27 -2.59 22.31 -9.60
N ILE A 28 -3.84 21.86 -9.58
CA ILE A 28 -4.99 22.68 -9.97
C ILE A 28 -5.43 23.48 -8.74
N HIS A 29 -4.87 24.69 -8.58
CA HIS A 29 -5.15 25.55 -7.44
C HIS A 29 -5.19 27.03 -7.85
N LYS A 30 -6.10 27.82 -7.27
CA LYS A 30 -6.31 29.23 -7.66
C LYS A 30 -5.14 30.15 -7.31
N HIS A 31 -4.45 29.88 -6.21
CA HIS A 31 -3.47 30.79 -5.61
C HIS A 31 -2.04 30.25 -5.55
N ARG A 32 -1.82 28.98 -5.94
CA ARG A 32 -0.50 28.34 -5.87
C ARG A 32 0.05 28.16 -7.28
N SER A 33 1.37 28.14 -7.39
CA SER A 33 2.03 27.80 -8.64
C SER A 33 1.63 26.40 -9.07
N LYS A 34 1.42 26.18 -10.36
CA LYS A 34 1.13 24.86 -10.94
C LYS A 34 2.19 23.82 -10.57
N ARG A 35 3.45 24.24 -10.41
CA ARG A 35 4.58 23.36 -10.04
C ARG A 35 4.67 23.09 -8.54
N ASP A 36 3.95 23.83 -7.70
CA ASP A 36 3.90 23.56 -6.26
C ASP A 36 2.91 22.42 -5.99
N LEU A 37 3.43 21.19 -5.97
CA LEU A 37 2.63 19.99 -5.70
C LEU A 37 2.36 19.77 -4.20
N SER A 38 3.01 20.53 -3.32
CA SER A 38 2.85 20.37 -1.87
C SER A 38 1.45 20.75 -1.44
N THR A 39 0.85 19.94 -0.56
CA THR A 39 -0.45 20.22 0.08
C THR A 39 -0.30 20.86 1.45
N LYS A 40 0.94 21.00 1.94
CA LYS A 40 1.23 21.55 3.26
C LYS A 40 0.95 23.05 3.29
N GLN A 41 0.15 23.48 4.26
CA GLN A 41 -0.16 24.87 4.54
C GLN A 41 0.89 25.49 5.47
N LYS A 42 0.86 26.82 5.62
CA LYS A 42 1.79 27.55 6.49
C LYS A 42 1.70 27.13 7.96
N GLU A 43 0.51 26.67 8.38
CA GLU A 43 0.22 26.22 9.75
C GLU A 43 0.68 24.76 10.00
N GLY A 44 1.18 24.08 8.97
CA GLY A 44 1.72 22.71 9.05
C GLY A 44 0.72 21.61 8.71
N ASP A 45 -0.58 21.88 8.68
CA ASP A 45 -1.62 20.93 8.21
C ASP A 45 -1.65 20.87 6.68
N HIS A 46 -2.23 19.79 6.16
CA HIS A 46 -2.43 19.57 4.74
C HIS A 46 -3.84 19.96 4.29
N ASP A 47 -3.96 20.48 3.07
CA ASP A 47 -5.23 20.88 2.47
C ASP A 47 -6.27 19.72 2.44
N GLU A 48 -7.51 19.95 2.90
CA GLU A 48 -8.55 18.89 2.93
C GLU A 48 -8.93 18.36 1.54
N PHE A 49 -8.89 19.23 0.52
CA PHE A 49 -9.23 18.88 -0.87
C PHE A 49 -8.16 19.41 -1.81
N VAL A 50 -7.71 18.54 -2.72
CA VAL A 50 -6.66 18.88 -3.69
C VAL A 50 -6.97 18.26 -5.04
N SER A 51 -6.58 18.96 -6.09
CA SER A 51 -6.73 18.48 -7.46
C SER A 51 -5.41 18.61 -8.21
N TYR A 52 -5.14 17.63 -9.06
CA TYR A 52 -3.91 17.56 -9.86
C TYR A 52 -4.23 17.21 -11.29
N ARG A 53 -3.44 17.72 -12.23
CA ARG A 53 -3.42 17.29 -13.62
C ARG A 53 -2.15 16.51 -13.88
N ILE A 54 -2.26 15.34 -14.45
CA ILE A 54 -1.13 14.52 -14.89
C ILE A 54 -1.18 14.48 -16.42
N PRO A 55 -0.32 15.27 -17.11
CA PRO A 55 -0.20 15.20 -18.55
C PRO A 55 0.61 13.96 -18.91
N SER A 56 -0.04 12.93 -19.43
CA SER A 56 0.59 11.73 -20.00
C SER A 56 0.46 11.77 -21.53
N ILE A 57 1.37 11.09 -22.24
CA ILE A 57 1.42 10.98 -23.71
C ILE A 57 0.07 10.50 -24.26
N ASP A 58 -0.56 9.55 -23.59
CA ASP A 58 -1.79 8.93 -24.08
C ASP A 58 -3.05 9.73 -23.70
N LYS A 59 -3.01 10.47 -22.58
CA LYS A 59 -4.16 11.22 -22.05
C LYS A 59 -3.77 12.22 -20.96
N GLU A 60 -4.58 13.25 -20.81
CA GLU A 60 -4.56 14.12 -19.63
C GLU A 60 -5.47 13.54 -18.54
N ILE A 61 -4.94 13.35 -17.34
CA ILE A 61 -5.68 12.82 -16.19
C ILE A 61 -5.86 13.92 -15.15
N ASP A 62 -7.09 14.34 -14.91
CA ASP A 62 -7.42 15.24 -13.81
C ASP A 62 -7.89 14.42 -12.59
N LEU A 63 -7.19 14.57 -11.48
CA LEU A 63 -7.50 13.95 -10.20
C LEU A 63 -8.22 14.93 -9.30
N ASP A 64 -9.30 14.48 -8.68
CA ASP A 64 -9.97 15.19 -7.58
C ASP A 64 -9.88 14.32 -6.33
N LEU A 65 -9.16 14.84 -5.33
CA LEU A 65 -8.73 14.09 -4.16
C LEU A 65 -9.18 14.75 -2.87
N LYS A 66 -9.52 13.91 -1.90
CA LYS A 66 -9.87 14.33 -0.54
C LYS A 66 -8.92 13.69 0.46
N LYS A 67 -8.50 14.47 1.45
CA LYS A 67 -7.70 13.98 2.57
C LYS A 67 -8.44 12.83 3.25
N ARG A 68 -7.69 11.75 3.49
CA ARG A 68 -8.24 10.50 3.97
C ARG A 68 -8.58 10.62 5.46
N LYS A 69 -9.88 10.53 5.78
CA LYS A 69 -10.36 10.64 7.17
C LYS A 69 -9.98 9.47 8.08
N SER A 70 -9.78 8.29 7.50
CA SER A 70 -9.43 7.06 8.23
C SER A 70 -7.92 6.91 8.25
N HIS A 71 -7.31 7.21 9.39
CA HIS A 71 -5.89 7.06 9.60
C HIS A 71 -5.47 5.60 9.35
N LEU A 72 -4.36 5.42 8.64
CA LEU A 72 -3.70 4.12 8.48
C LEU A 72 -3.04 3.65 9.79
N THR A 73 -3.13 4.46 10.84
CA THR A 73 -2.54 4.25 12.15
C THR A 73 -3.57 4.68 13.20
N SER A 74 -3.48 4.15 14.42
CA SER A 74 -4.34 4.58 15.53
C SER A 74 -3.79 5.81 16.29
N GLY A 75 -2.88 6.57 15.66
CA GLY A 75 -2.10 7.64 16.29
C GLY A 75 -0.61 7.48 15.99
N ASN A 76 0.23 7.68 17.00
CA ASN A 76 1.67 7.42 16.92
C ASN A 76 1.92 5.93 16.62
N VAL A 77 2.84 5.67 15.70
CA VAL A 77 3.31 4.33 15.38
C VAL A 77 4.53 4.01 16.21
N LYS A 78 4.52 2.87 16.88
CA LYS A 78 5.69 2.34 17.58
C LYS A 78 6.68 1.78 16.56
N ILE A 79 7.82 2.44 16.43
CA ILE A 79 8.95 1.99 15.62
C ILE A 79 9.89 1.19 16.52
N ILE A 80 10.13 -0.05 16.13
CA ILE A 80 10.89 -0.99 16.93
C ILE A 80 12.17 -1.33 16.18
N THR A 81 13.29 -0.87 16.73
CA THR A 81 14.61 -1.18 16.21
C THR A 81 15.40 -2.02 17.21
N HIS A 82 16.55 -2.52 16.78
CA HIS A 82 17.45 -3.28 17.63
C HIS A 82 18.85 -2.71 17.54
N ASP A 83 19.47 -2.49 18.69
CA ASP A 83 20.87 -2.12 18.75
C ASP A 83 21.79 -3.31 18.44
N GLU A 84 23.11 -3.06 18.37
CA GLU A 84 24.11 -4.08 18.08
C GLU A 84 24.08 -5.24 19.08
N LYS A 85 23.72 -4.96 20.34
CA LYS A 85 23.60 -5.91 21.45
C LYS A 85 22.27 -6.68 21.41
N GLY A 86 21.36 -6.34 20.51
CA GLY A 86 20.05 -6.97 20.34
C GLY A 86 19.00 -6.45 21.31
N VAL A 87 19.26 -5.34 22.00
CA VAL A 87 18.30 -4.65 22.87
C VAL A 87 17.32 -3.91 21.98
N HIS A 88 16.03 -4.03 22.30
CA HIS A 88 14.97 -3.37 21.57
C HIS A 88 14.91 -1.88 21.95
N GLN A 89 14.80 -1.02 20.94
CA GLN A 89 14.55 0.41 21.11
C GLN A 89 13.17 0.72 20.52
N VAL A 90 12.34 1.45 21.27
CA VAL A 90 11.06 1.98 20.78
C VAL A 90 11.20 3.47 20.58
N GLU A 91 10.81 3.90 19.39
CA GLU A 91 10.49 5.29 19.11
C GLU A 91 9.01 5.38 18.74
N GLU A 92 8.37 6.49 19.07
CA GLU A 92 7.01 6.77 18.60
C GLU A 92 7.06 7.85 17.54
N LEU A 93 6.65 7.51 16.32
CA LEU A 93 6.56 8.46 15.21
C LEU A 93 5.11 8.78 14.90
N SER A 94 4.79 10.07 14.85
CA SER A 94 3.52 10.54 14.31
C SER A 94 3.65 10.69 12.80
N PRO A 95 2.96 9.88 11.98
CA PRO A 95 2.98 10.06 10.53
C PRO A 95 2.28 11.37 10.14
N GLU A 96 2.71 11.98 9.03
CA GLU A 96 2.02 13.13 8.47
C GLU A 96 0.68 12.73 7.85
N ASP A 97 -0.31 13.62 7.95
CA ASP A 97 -1.65 13.44 7.37
C ASP A 97 -1.69 13.92 5.91
N CYS A 98 -0.87 13.26 5.07
CA CYS A 98 -0.64 13.63 3.67
C CYS A 98 -1.26 12.64 2.67
N HIS A 99 -2.16 11.77 3.13
CA HIS A 99 -2.73 10.68 2.33
C HIS A 99 -4.12 11.06 1.83
N TYR A 100 -4.34 10.82 0.55
CA TYR A 100 -5.55 11.23 -0.15
C TYR A 100 -6.17 10.06 -0.90
N VAL A 101 -7.49 10.08 -0.96
CA VAL A 101 -8.29 9.18 -1.80
C VAL A 101 -9.24 10.01 -2.66
N GLY A 102 -9.56 9.53 -3.84
CA GLY A 102 -10.46 10.25 -4.73
C GLY A 102 -10.67 9.51 -6.04
N GLN A 103 -10.98 10.27 -7.09
CA GLN A 103 -11.35 9.73 -8.39
C GLN A 103 -10.69 10.52 -9.51
N ILE A 104 -10.67 9.93 -10.70
CA ILE A 104 -10.34 10.62 -11.94
C ILE A 104 -11.60 11.36 -12.40
N ARG A 105 -11.47 12.64 -12.70
CA ARG A 105 -12.57 13.48 -13.14
C ARG A 105 -13.18 12.92 -14.43
N ASP A 106 -14.51 12.93 -14.50
CA ASP A 106 -15.29 12.45 -15.64
C ASP A 106 -15.11 10.96 -15.98
N VAL A 107 -14.55 10.16 -15.06
CA VAL A 107 -14.44 8.70 -15.18
C VAL A 107 -15.18 8.03 -14.02
N GLU A 108 -16.35 7.48 -14.31
CA GLU A 108 -17.15 6.70 -13.35
C GLU A 108 -16.38 5.49 -12.84
N ASP A 109 -16.63 5.11 -11.58
CA ASP A 109 -16.00 3.99 -10.87
C ASP A 109 -14.46 4.01 -10.80
N SER A 110 -13.82 5.11 -11.22
CA SER A 110 -12.39 5.32 -11.04
C SER A 110 -12.06 5.53 -9.57
N HIS A 111 -10.83 5.18 -9.20
CA HIS A 111 -10.31 5.43 -7.87
C HIS A 111 -8.83 5.78 -7.89
N ALA A 112 -8.42 6.61 -6.94
CA ALA A 112 -7.04 7.00 -6.76
C ALA A 112 -6.68 6.99 -5.28
N PHE A 113 -5.45 6.56 -4.99
CA PHE A 113 -4.79 6.76 -3.71
C PHE A 113 -3.48 7.47 -3.97
N ILE A 114 -3.29 8.63 -3.34
CA ILE A 114 -2.11 9.49 -3.52
C ILE A 114 -1.60 9.92 -2.14
N SER A 115 -0.31 9.71 -1.90
CA SER A 115 0.44 10.37 -0.85
C SER A 115 1.12 11.60 -1.43
N THR A 116 1.08 12.71 -0.68
CA THR A 116 1.74 13.97 -1.05
C THR A 116 2.84 14.37 -0.06
N CYS A 117 3.30 13.45 0.80
CA CYS A 117 4.33 13.72 1.81
C CYS A 117 5.65 14.18 1.17
N HIS A 118 6.10 13.45 0.13
CA HIS A 118 7.34 13.74 -0.59
C HIS A 118 7.12 13.59 -2.09
N GLY A 119 6.37 14.53 -2.67
CA GLY A 119 5.89 14.45 -4.06
C GLY A 119 4.70 13.51 -4.20
N LEU A 120 4.19 13.34 -5.43
CA LEU A 120 3.03 12.49 -5.68
C LEU A 120 3.46 11.03 -5.78
N THR A 121 3.13 10.23 -4.77
CA THR A 121 3.33 8.79 -4.78
C THR A 121 2.00 8.08 -4.65
N GLY A 122 1.64 7.19 -5.57
CA GLY A 122 0.41 6.44 -5.43
C GLY A 122 -0.03 5.68 -6.65
N THR A 123 -1.30 5.26 -6.63
CA THR A 123 -1.93 4.46 -7.67
C THR A 123 -3.22 5.11 -8.12
N LEU A 124 -3.48 5.05 -9.43
CA LEU A 124 -4.73 5.42 -10.07
C LEU A 124 -5.29 4.19 -10.80
N ASP A 125 -6.60 4.02 -10.77
CA ASP A 125 -7.32 3.02 -11.57
C ASP A 125 -8.48 3.72 -12.25
N ASP A 126 -8.47 3.71 -13.59
CA ASP A 126 -9.51 4.32 -14.42
C ASP A 126 -10.67 3.37 -14.74
N GLY A 127 -10.70 2.20 -14.09
CA GLY A 127 -11.66 1.13 -14.35
C GLY A 127 -11.23 0.17 -15.44
N GLU A 128 -10.25 0.51 -16.29
CA GLU A 128 -9.66 -0.36 -17.31
C GLU A 128 -8.21 -0.72 -16.99
N ASN A 129 -7.43 0.28 -16.61
CA ASN A 129 -6.00 0.29 -16.43
C ASN A 129 -5.64 0.85 -15.05
N ARG A 130 -4.62 0.23 -14.47
CA ARG A 130 -3.95 0.71 -13.27
C ARG A 130 -2.67 1.45 -13.65
N TYR A 131 -2.45 2.59 -13.01
CA TYR A 131 -1.27 3.41 -13.15
C TYR A 131 -0.62 3.65 -11.80
N ASP A 132 0.70 3.67 -11.77
CA ASP A 132 1.47 4.09 -10.60
C ASP A 132 2.22 5.38 -10.94
N ILE A 133 2.20 6.31 -9.99
CA ILE A 133 2.98 7.55 -10.04
C ILE A 133 3.96 7.57 -8.86
N VAL A 134 5.22 7.87 -9.16
CA VAL A 134 6.27 8.02 -8.15
C VAL A 134 7.20 9.18 -8.53
N PRO A 135 7.78 9.90 -7.56
CA PRO A 135 8.80 10.90 -7.84
C PRO A 135 9.99 10.30 -8.61
N HIS A 136 10.46 11.03 -9.62
CA HIS A 136 11.67 10.70 -10.35
C HIS A 136 12.88 11.47 -9.80
N ASP A 137 12.70 12.78 -9.58
CA ASP A 137 13.71 13.72 -9.10
C ASP A 137 13.11 14.77 -8.16
N ASP A 138 13.97 15.67 -7.67
CA ASP A 138 13.58 16.79 -6.82
C ASP A 138 13.10 18.02 -7.62
N GLU A 139 13.09 17.96 -8.95
CA GLU A 139 12.64 19.03 -9.86
C GLU A 139 11.14 18.93 -10.20
N GLY A 140 10.44 17.98 -9.57
CA GLY A 140 9.01 17.76 -9.74
C GLY A 140 8.67 16.81 -10.88
N GLN A 141 9.65 16.14 -11.48
CA GLN A 141 9.41 15.09 -12.46
C GLN A 141 8.93 13.81 -11.76
N HIS A 142 7.99 13.11 -12.37
CA HIS A 142 7.44 11.86 -11.86
C HIS A 142 7.52 10.78 -12.93
N ARG A 143 7.79 9.54 -12.50
CA ARG A 143 7.58 8.35 -13.34
C ARG A 143 6.12 7.97 -13.25
N PHE A 144 5.46 7.92 -14.40
CA PHE A 144 4.08 7.47 -14.56
C PHE A 144 4.10 6.15 -15.32
N THR A 145 3.62 5.09 -14.70
CA THR A 145 3.75 3.72 -15.23
C THR A 145 2.38 3.11 -15.38
N ARG A 146 2.03 2.63 -16.57
CA ARG A 146 0.84 1.80 -16.76
C ARG A 146 1.16 0.37 -16.34
N VAL A 147 0.69 -0.01 -15.16
CA VAL A 147 1.03 -1.29 -14.51
C VAL A 147 0.61 -2.48 -15.38
N ASN A 148 -0.54 -2.37 -16.05
CA ASN A 148 -1.08 -3.42 -16.92
C ASN A 148 -0.12 -3.86 -18.02
N ASP A 149 0.69 -2.94 -18.57
CA ASP A 149 1.62 -3.26 -19.67
C ASP A 149 2.80 -4.12 -19.19
N HIS A 150 3.07 -4.08 -17.88
CA HIS A 150 4.14 -4.85 -17.22
C HIS A 150 3.63 -6.12 -16.55
N LEU A 151 2.30 -6.34 -16.50
CA LEU A 151 1.74 -7.51 -15.83
C LEU A 151 2.24 -8.81 -16.45
N ASP A 152 2.42 -8.88 -17.77
CA ASP A 152 2.92 -10.09 -18.43
C ASP A 152 4.38 -10.41 -18.04
N GLU A 153 5.22 -9.39 -17.89
CA GLU A 153 6.60 -9.54 -17.41
C GLU A 153 6.63 -9.91 -15.92
N ILE A 154 5.75 -9.28 -15.12
CA ILE A 154 5.55 -9.62 -13.71
C ILE A 154 5.07 -11.06 -13.58
N TYR A 155 4.06 -11.50 -14.34
CA TYR A 155 3.57 -12.87 -14.31
C TYR A 155 4.64 -13.87 -14.75
N LYS A 156 5.42 -13.56 -15.79
CA LYS A 156 6.55 -14.41 -16.21
C LYS A 156 7.61 -14.51 -15.12
N SER A 157 7.98 -13.39 -14.48
CA SER A 157 8.97 -13.40 -13.40
C SER A 157 8.46 -14.10 -12.13
N LEU A 158 7.17 -13.95 -11.80
CA LEU A 158 6.52 -14.65 -10.70
C LEU A 158 6.40 -16.15 -10.97
N GLN A 159 6.13 -16.58 -12.21
CA GLN A 159 6.16 -18.00 -12.61
C GLN A 159 7.56 -18.63 -12.53
N MET A 160 8.63 -17.83 -12.67
CA MET A 160 10.00 -18.29 -12.45
C MET A 160 10.40 -18.25 -10.97
N SER A 161 9.70 -17.47 -10.14
CA SER A 161 9.84 -17.53 -8.69
C SER A 161 9.03 -18.72 -8.14
N SER A 162 9.44 -19.31 -7.03
CA SER A 162 8.75 -20.45 -6.39
C SER A 162 7.33 -20.15 -5.83
N PHE A 163 6.67 -19.10 -6.34
CA PHE A 163 5.32 -18.63 -5.99
C PHE A 163 4.31 -18.91 -7.12
N ALA A 164 4.39 -20.08 -7.75
CA ALA A 164 3.33 -20.53 -8.63
C ALA A 164 2.07 -20.82 -7.78
N GLU A 165 1.07 -19.92 -7.82
CA GLU A 165 -0.29 -20.32 -7.51
C GLU A 165 -0.62 -21.52 -8.40
N SER A 166 -1.14 -22.57 -7.78
CA SER A 166 -1.58 -23.76 -8.49
C SER A 166 -2.51 -23.31 -9.61
N LYS A 167 -2.16 -23.60 -10.88
CA LYS A 167 -3.04 -23.33 -12.01
C LYS A 167 -4.40 -23.92 -11.67
N VAL A 168 -5.39 -23.06 -11.43
CA VAL A 168 -6.78 -23.48 -11.46
C VAL A 168 -7.06 -23.76 -12.93
N ASP A 169 -7.19 -25.03 -13.30
CA ASP A 169 -7.33 -25.53 -14.67
C ASP A 169 -8.61 -25.07 -15.40
N ASP A 170 -9.32 -24.04 -14.90
CA ASP A 170 -10.62 -23.57 -15.42
C ASP A 170 -10.59 -22.11 -15.90
N ALA A 171 -9.43 -21.61 -16.33
CA ALA A 171 -9.30 -20.26 -16.91
C ALA A 171 -10.07 -20.08 -18.23
N SER A 172 -10.51 -21.17 -18.87
CA SER A 172 -11.20 -21.14 -20.17
C SER A 172 -12.70 -20.80 -20.10
N LYS A 173 -13.30 -20.77 -18.91
CA LYS A 173 -14.75 -20.51 -18.74
C LYS A 173 -15.10 -19.18 -18.05
N ILE A 174 -14.12 -18.45 -17.53
CA ILE A 174 -14.38 -17.14 -16.92
C ILE A 174 -14.47 -16.11 -18.06
N ARG A 175 -15.68 -15.91 -18.59
CA ARG A 175 -15.99 -14.70 -19.35
C ARG A 175 -15.67 -13.51 -18.44
N LYS A 176 -14.56 -12.80 -18.71
CA LYS A 176 -14.26 -11.47 -18.15
C LYS A 176 -15.31 -10.48 -18.66
N ARG A 177 -16.53 -10.56 -18.15
CA ARG A 177 -17.45 -9.42 -18.13
C ARG A 177 -17.30 -8.83 -16.74
N ARG A 178 -16.60 -7.69 -16.62
CA ARG A 178 -16.78 -6.82 -15.46
C ARG A 178 -18.29 -6.57 -15.38
N SER A 179 -18.90 -7.10 -14.33
CA SER A 179 -20.33 -7.00 -14.13
C SER A 179 -20.63 -5.58 -13.67
N THR A 180 -21.26 -4.76 -14.51
CA THR A 180 -22.00 -3.57 -14.08
C THR A 180 -23.13 -4.02 -13.17
N TYR A 181 -22.87 -4.12 -11.86
CA TYR A 181 -23.87 -4.51 -10.89
C TYR A 181 -24.75 -3.31 -10.55
N ASN A 182 -25.87 -3.16 -11.27
CA ASN A 182 -27.00 -2.34 -10.83
C ASN A 182 -27.80 -3.14 -9.79
N GLY A 183 -27.40 -3.09 -8.52
CA GLY A 183 -28.16 -3.71 -7.44
C GLY A 183 -28.36 -2.79 -6.25
N ASN A 184 -29.55 -2.22 -6.18
CA ASN A 184 -30.10 -1.61 -4.97
C ASN A 184 -30.30 -2.70 -3.90
N VAL A 185 -29.28 -2.97 -3.07
CA VAL A 185 -29.43 -3.73 -1.83
C VAL A 185 -29.88 -2.76 -0.72
N PRO A 186 -31.11 -2.88 -0.18
CA PRO A 186 -31.59 -1.98 0.86
C PRO A 186 -30.73 -2.10 2.12
N GLY A 187 -30.12 -0.98 2.55
CA GLY A 187 -29.36 -0.89 3.81
C GLY A 187 -27.83 -0.83 3.67
N LEU A 188 -27.26 -0.96 2.47
CA LEU A 188 -25.87 -0.61 2.21
C LEU A 188 -25.79 0.84 1.73
N ARG A 189 -25.30 1.73 2.58
CA ARG A 189 -24.72 3.01 2.17
C ARG A 189 -23.36 3.09 2.83
N THR A 190 -22.28 3.36 2.08
CA THR A 190 -21.52 4.61 2.21
C THR A 190 -20.57 4.88 1.04
N PHE A 191 -19.93 3.91 0.37
CA PHE A 191 -19.14 4.16 -0.86
C PHE A 191 -19.08 2.87 -1.70
N ASP A 192 -19.30 3.00 -3.00
CA ASP A 192 -19.34 1.92 -3.97
C ASP A 192 -18.14 0.98 -3.81
N LEU A 193 -18.45 -0.29 -3.54
CA LEU A 193 -17.50 -1.36 -3.37
C LEU A 193 -16.57 -1.37 -4.60
N ILE A 194 -15.28 -1.14 -4.40
CA ILE A 194 -14.25 -1.43 -5.41
C ILE A 194 -14.51 -2.85 -5.90
N ASN A 195 -15.06 -2.96 -7.12
CA ASN A 195 -15.47 -4.17 -7.84
C ASN A 195 -15.31 -5.49 -7.05
N VAL A 196 -16.16 -5.72 -6.04
CA VAL A 196 -16.13 -7.01 -5.31
C VAL A 196 -16.69 -8.05 -6.23
N GLU A 197 -15.90 -9.09 -6.54
CA GLU A 197 -16.43 -10.13 -7.41
C GLU A 197 -17.65 -10.81 -6.75
N PRO A 198 -18.72 -11.10 -7.50
CA PRO A 198 -19.98 -11.58 -6.94
C PRO A 198 -19.86 -12.82 -6.04
N GLN A 199 -18.85 -13.68 -6.28
CA GLN A 199 -18.58 -14.86 -5.44
C GLN A 199 -18.21 -14.51 -3.99
N TYR A 200 -17.72 -13.31 -3.71
CA TYR A 200 -17.33 -12.90 -2.36
C TYR A 200 -18.49 -12.30 -1.56
N ILE A 201 -19.56 -11.83 -2.22
CA ILE A 201 -20.74 -11.22 -1.61
C ILE A 201 -21.37 -12.11 -0.50
N PRO A 202 -21.56 -13.43 -0.69
CA PRO A 202 -22.13 -14.29 0.35
C PRO A 202 -21.30 -14.38 1.65
N TYR A 203 -20.00 -14.04 1.57
CA TYR A 203 -19.09 -14.05 2.71
C TYR A 203 -19.10 -12.71 3.47
N LEU A 204 -19.68 -11.64 2.90
CA LEU A 204 -19.83 -10.32 3.52
C LEU A 204 -21.01 -10.27 4.49
N LYS A 205 -20.92 -11.06 5.56
CA LYS A 205 -22.03 -11.30 6.50
C LYS A 205 -22.28 -10.17 7.52
N THR A 206 -21.45 -9.12 7.54
CA THR A 206 -21.49 -8.07 8.57
C THR A 206 -21.55 -6.68 7.95
N ASN A 207 -22.44 -5.83 8.46
CA ASN A 207 -22.50 -4.41 8.12
C ASN A 207 -21.53 -3.55 8.97
N LYS A 208 -20.95 -4.12 10.03
CA LYS A 208 -19.96 -3.43 10.87
C LYS A 208 -18.58 -3.50 10.25
N THR A 209 -17.92 -2.35 10.21
CA THR A 209 -16.50 -2.24 9.84
C THR A 209 -15.64 -2.95 10.87
N ARG A 210 -14.74 -3.81 10.39
CA ARG A 210 -13.73 -4.48 11.22
C ARG A 210 -12.37 -3.86 10.97
N TYR A 211 -11.55 -3.81 12.01
CA TYR A 211 -10.18 -3.32 11.92
C TYR A 211 -9.23 -4.50 12.09
N VAL A 212 -8.18 -4.54 11.28
CA VAL A 212 -7.07 -5.48 11.45
C VAL A 212 -5.87 -4.67 11.89
N GLU A 213 -5.44 -4.90 13.13
CA GLU A 213 -4.24 -4.27 13.68
C GLU A 213 -3.00 -5.03 13.18
N LEU A 214 -2.09 -4.30 12.55
CA LEU A 214 -0.93 -4.83 11.85
C LEU A 214 0.37 -4.49 12.58
N LEU A 215 1.17 -5.53 12.81
CA LEU A 215 2.61 -5.41 13.01
C LEU A 215 3.29 -5.66 11.66
N VAL A 216 4.01 -4.66 11.14
CA VAL A 216 4.82 -4.83 9.94
C VAL A 216 6.28 -4.98 10.34
N SER A 217 6.94 -6.02 9.85
CA SER A 217 8.35 -6.32 10.08
C SER A 217 9.12 -6.15 8.78
N VAL A 218 10.07 -5.23 8.77
CA VAL A 218 10.88 -4.84 7.62
C VAL A 218 12.24 -5.51 7.73
N GLY A 219 12.55 -6.38 6.76
CA GLY A 219 13.81 -7.11 6.69
C GLY A 219 15.00 -6.21 6.40
N LYS A 220 16.19 -6.65 6.82
CA LYS A 220 17.45 -5.93 6.65
C LYS A 220 17.68 -5.40 5.23
N GLY A 221 17.46 -6.25 4.22
CA GLY A 221 17.68 -5.86 2.83
C GLY A 221 16.78 -4.71 2.36
N VAL A 222 15.57 -4.59 2.93
CA VAL A 222 14.65 -3.47 2.64
C VAL A 222 15.08 -2.22 3.39
N THR A 223 15.51 -2.36 4.65
CA THR A 223 16.07 -1.27 5.45
C THR A 223 17.27 -0.61 4.74
N GLU A 224 18.15 -1.43 4.16
CA GLU A 224 19.32 -0.96 3.39
C GLU A 224 18.92 -0.23 2.11
N ILE A 225 17.86 -0.66 1.41
CA ILE A 225 17.36 0.02 0.19
C ILE A 225 16.93 1.46 0.51
N TYR A 226 16.30 1.68 1.65
CA TYR A 226 15.82 3.00 2.07
C TYR A 226 16.83 3.77 2.93
N GLY A 227 18.12 3.41 2.84
CA GLY A 227 19.20 4.15 3.50
C GLY A 227 19.12 4.15 5.03
N ASN A 228 18.47 3.15 5.63
CA ASN A 228 18.20 3.07 7.07
C ASN A 228 17.41 4.26 7.64
N ASN A 229 16.63 4.97 6.81
CA ASN A 229 15.82 6.10 7.24
C ASN A 229 14.45 5.61 7.74
N GLN A 230 14.22 5.67 9.06
CA GLN A 230 13.01 5.15 9.69
C GLN A 230 11.74 5.87 9.20
N SER A 231 11.76 7.20 9.09
CA SER A 231 10.63 7.99 8.62
C SER A 231 10.26 7.64 7.18
N LEU A 232 11.27 7.48 6.31
CA LEU A 232 11.06 7.06 4.93
C LEU A 232 10.50 5.63 4.86
N ILE A 233 11.03 4.69 5.66
CA ILE A 233 10.52 3.32 5.70
C ILE A 233 9.05 3.31 6.16
N LEU A 234 8.73 4.03 7.25
CA LEU A 234 7.36 4.16 7.75
C LEU A 234 6.42 4.69 6.67
N GLU A 235 6.80 5.79 6.01
CA GLU A 235 6.01 6.36 4.92
C GLU A 235 5.79 5.36 3.78
N ARG A 236 6.83 4.65 3.34
CA ARG A 236 6.69 3.64 2.27
C ARG A 236 5.77 2.50 2.68
N MET A 237 5.81 2.06 3.94
CA MET A 237 4.90 1.05 4.46
C MET A 237 3.46 1.56 4.54
N LEU A 238 3.25 2.81 4.96
CA LEU A 238 1.92 3.44 4.98
C LEU A 238 1.37 3.59 3.56
N ASN A 239 2.18 3.99 2.59
CA ASN A 239 1.77 4.08 1.19
C ASN A 239 1.31 2.70 0.66
N ALA A 240 2.08 1.65 0.92
CA ALA A 240 1.71 0.29 0.53
C ALA A 240 0.41 -0.18 1.22
N LEU A 241 0.30 0.04 2.53
CA LEU A 241 -0.92 -0.29 3.28
C LEU A 241 -2.13 0.52 2.82
N GLY A 242 -1.93 1.78 2.46
CA GLY A 242 -2.98 2.66 1.93
C GLY A 242 -3.59 2.14 0.64
N GLN A 243 -2.74 1.66 -0.27
CA GLN A 243 -3.16 1.01 -1.52
C GLN A 243 -3.89 -0.31 -1.25
N VAL A 244 -3.35 -1.17 -0.38
CA VAL A 244 -3.98 -2.46 -0.06
C VAL A 244 -5.30 -2.26 0.68
N ASP A 245 -5.37 -1.28 1.57
CA ASP A 245 -6.58 -0.97 2.35
C ASP A 245 -7.76 -0.59 1.45
N LEU A 246 -7.53 0.02 0.27
CA LEU A 246 -8.60 0.23 -0.71
C LEU A 246 -9.29 -1.10 -1.07
N SER A 247 -8.51 -2.15 -1.33
CA SER A 247 -9.08 -3.48 -1.62
C SER A 247 -9.83 -4.07 -0.42
N TYR A 248 -9.32 -3.90 0.81
CA TYR A 248 -9.98 -4.42 2.02
C TYR A 248 -11.26 -3.66 2.40
N GLN A 249 -11.37 -2.38 2.02
CA GLN A 249 -12.60 -1.60 2.21
C GLN A 249 -13.80 -2.22 1.49
N ALA A 250 -13.54 -2.85 0.34
CA ALA A 250 -14.55 -3.56 -0.44
C ALA A 250 -15.21 -4.73 0.35
N ILE A 251 -14.55 -5.22 1.40
CA ILE A 251 -15.11 -6.24 2.30
C ILE A 251 -15.37 -5.71 3.72
N ASN A 252 -15.50 -4.39 3.87
CA ASN A 252 -15.75 -3.67 5.12
C ASN A 252 -14.68 -3.93 6.20
N ILE A 253 -13.43 -4.08 5.77
CA ILE A 253 -12.26 -4.22 6.64
C ILE A 253 -11.34 -3.01 6.45
N ARG A 254 -10.77 -2.51 7.54
CA ARG A 254 -9.75 -1.45 7.54
C ARG A 254 -8.45 -1.98 8.11
N LEU A 255 -7.34 -1.65 7.46
CA LEU A 255 -6.01 -1.97 7.94
C LEU A 255 -5.48 -0.83 8.80
N VAL A 256 -4.91 -1.17 9.95
CA VAL A 256 -4.32 -0.21 10.89
C VAL A 256 -2.93 -0.67 11.27
N LEU A 257 -1.91 0.09 10.91
CA LEU A 257 -0.54 -0.12 11.36
C LEU A 257 -0.43 0.32 12.83
N THR A 258 -0.16 -0.63 13.71
CA THR A 258 0.05 -0.36 15.15
C THR A 258 1.53 -0.31 15.51
N ALA A 259 2.35 -1.12 14.85
CA ALA A 259 3.79 -1.15 15.06
C ALA A 259 4.57 -1.51 13.80
N LEU A 260 5.77 -0.95 13.71
CA LEU A 260 6.72 -1.20 12.64
C LEU A 260 8.04 -1.68 13.23
N GLU A 261 8.38 -2.95 13.03
CA GLU A 261 9.70 -3.49 13.37
C GLU A 261 10.65 -3.29 12.20
N ILE A 262 11.76 -2.58 12.40
CA ILE A 262 12.82 -2.41 11.41
C ILE A 262 14.02 -3.25 11.82
N GLN A 263 14.33 -4.28 11.03
CA GLN A 263 15.41 -5.22 11.32
C GLN A 263 16.75 -4.68 10.80
N THR A 264 17.67 -4.37 11.71
CA THR A 264 19.08 -4.04 11.41
C THR A 264 19.92 -5.29 11.09
N LYS A 265 19.48 -6.44 11.61
CA LYS A 265 19.99 -7.78 11.30
C LYS A 265 18.83 -8.76 11.19
N ASP A 266 18.99 -9.80 10.38
CA ASP A 266 17.96 -10.82 10.23
C ASP A 266 17.69 -11.51 11.58
N ARG A 267 16.43 -11.48 12.02
CA ARG A 267 16.02 -12.00 13.34
C ARG A 267 15.51 -13.44 13.29
N PHE A 268 15.33 -13.96 12.08
CA PHE A 268 14.92 -15.33 11.82
C PHE A 268 15.59 -15.83 10.55
N GLN A 269 15.69 -17.15 10.42
CA GLN A 269 16.35 -17.76 9.27
C GLN A 269 15.58 -17.46 7.98
N ARG A 270 16.28 -16.87 7.00
CA ARG A 270 15.74 -16.65 5.65
C ARG A 270 15.61 -17.98 4.92
N SER A 271 14.55 -18.10 4.13
CA SER A 271 14.28 -19.25 3.27
C SER A 271 14.25 -18.78 1.81
N SER A 272 14.78 -19.60 0.91
CA SER A 272 14.68 -19.37 -0.53
C SER A 272 13.28 -19.63 -1.09
N ASN A 273 12.47 -20.46 -0.41
CA ASN A 273 11.07 -20.67 -0.75
C ASN A 273 10.14 -19.91 0.21
N GLY A 274 9.05 -19.38 -0.34
CA GLY A 274 8.10 -18.52 0.37
C GLY A 274 7.41 -19.22 1.55
N GLY A 275 7.02 -20.50 1.39
CA GLY A 275 6.37 -21.26 2.46
C GLY A 275 7.26 -21.45 3.70
N GLY A 276 8.53 -21.80 3.49
CA GLY A 276 9.52 -21.88 4.57
C GLY A 276 9.80 -20.52 5.19
N GLY A 277 9.86 -19.46 4.39
CA GLY A 277 10.03 -18.10 4.88
C GLY A 277 8.87 -17.67 5.78
N LEU A 278 7.64 -18.04 5.39
CA LEU A 278 6.42 -17.71 6.11
C LEU A 278 6.38 -18.46 7.43
N SER A 279 6.71 -19.75 7.41
CA SER A 279 6.77 -20.60 8.60
C SER A 279 7.81 -20.10 9.61
N ASN A 280 8.98 -19.70 9.12
CA ASN A 280 10.04 -19.14 9.97
C ASN A 280 9.61 -17.79 10.59
N TYR A 281 8.96 -16.93 9.80
CA TYR A 281 8.43 -15.67 10.31
C TYR A 281 7.28 -15.89 11.31
N ALA A 282 6.37 -16.83 11.05
CA ALA A 282 5.29 -17.22 11.97
C ALA A 282 5.87 -17.66 13.32
N THR A 283 6.89 -18.52 13.26
CA THR A 283 7.60 -19.01 14.44
C THR A 283 8.25 -17.86 15.21
N TYR A 284 8.87 -16.91 14.50
CA TYR A 284 9.45 -15.70 15.11
C TYR A 284 8.38 -14.85 15.82
N VAL A 285 7.25 -14.60 15.19
CA VAL A 285 6.15 -13.82 15.79
C VAL A 285 5.61 -14.51 17.03
N ILE A 286 5.33 -15.82 16.97
CA ILE A 286 4.70 -16.57 18.07
C ILE A 286 5.66 -16.77 19.24
N ASN A 287 6.92 -17.14 18.95
CA ASN A 287 7.86 -17.55 20.00
C ASN A 287 8.74 -16.41 20.51
N THR A 288 8.93 -15.34 19.74
CA THR A 288 9.76 -14.21 20.14
C THR A 288 8.89 -13.00 20.42
N ILE A 289 8.21 -12.45 19.39
CA ILE A 289 7.47 -11.20 19.52
C ILE A 289 6.39 -11.32 20.59
N LYS A 290 5.48 -12.30 20.49
CA LYS A 290 4.35 -12.43 21.44
C LYS A 290 4.75 -12.85 22.85
N LYS A 291 5.96 -13.36 23.07
CA LYS A 291 6.43 -13.80 24.40
C LYS A 291 7.25 -12.74 25.13
N LEU A 292 7.84 -11.81 24.41
CA LEU A 292 8.62 -10.73 24.99
C LEU A 292 7.69 -9.72 25.66
N ASP A 293 7.95 -9.43 26.95
CA ASP A 293 7.18 -8.44 27.72
C ASP A 293 7.09 -7.09 27.01
N PHE A 294 8.16 -6.71 26.31
CA PHE A 294 8.26 -5.51 25.49
C PHE A 294 7.12 -5.34 24.47
N TYR A 295 6.63 -6.43 23.88
CA TYR A 295 5.56 -6.39 22.88
C TYR A 295 4.18 -6.65 23.47
N LYS A 296 4.05 -6.91 24.78
CA LYS A 296 2.74 -7.14 25.42
C LYS A 296 1.84 -5.91 25.35
N ASP A 297 2.44 -4.72 25.31
CA ASP A 297 1.75 -3.44 25.17
C ASP A 297 1.51 -3.04 23.70
N ILE A 298 1.76 -3.95 22.76
CA ILE A 298 1.52 -3.75 21.34
C ILE A 298 0.43 -4.74 20.90
N SER A 299 -0.79 -4.24 20.82
CA SER A 299 -1.91 -5.00 20.26
C SER A 299 -1.75 -5.08 18.74
N PHE A 300 -1.75 -6.31 18.22
CA PHE A 300 -1.84 -6.59 16.80
C PHE A 300 -2.51 -7.94 16.54
N ASP A 301 -3.34 -8.00 15.51
CA ASP A 301 -4.03 -9.19 15.05
C ASP A 301 -3.18 -10.02 14.07
N HIS A 302 -2.43 -9.31 13.21
CA HIS A 302 -1.75 -9.88 12.05
C HIS A 302 -0.31 -9.34 11.93
N GLY A 303 0.62 -10.25 11.61
CA GLY A 303 2.02 -9.92 11.35
C GLY A 303 2.34 -10.02 9.86
N MET A 304 2.95 -8.98 9.30
CA MET A 304 3.34 -8.92 7.89
C MET A 304 4.85 -8.73 7.76
N PHE A 305 5.51 -9.50 6.90
CA PHE A 305 6.96 -9.38 6.69
C PHE A 305 7.29 -8.85 5.29
N MET A 306 8.13 -7.80 5.25
CA MET A 306 8.63 -7.15 4.05
C MET A 306 10.07 -7.59 3.81
N SER A 307 10.28 -8.39 2.77
CA SER A 307 11.60 -8.93 2.41
C SER A 307 12.13 -8.31 1.12
N LYS A 308 13.45 -8.30 0.93
CA LYS A 308 14.03 -7.96 -0.38
C LYS A 308 13.98 -9.21 -1.28
N THR A 309 13.59 -9.07 -2.54
CA THR A 309 13.78 -10.18 -3.51
C THR A 309 15.29 -10.42 -3.69
N GLY A 310 15.72 -11.67 -3.46
CA GLY A 310 17.07 -12.13 -3.75
C GLY A 310 17.33 -12.26 -5.24
#